data_AF-A0A9D2C4R1-F1
#
_entry.id   AF-A0A9D2C4R1-F1
#
_cell.length_a   1.000
_cell.length_b   1.000
_cell.length_c   1.000
_cell.angle_alpha   90.00
_cell.angle_beta   90.00
_cell.angle_gamma   90.00
#
_symmetry.space_group_name_H-M   'P 1'
#
loop_
_entity.id
_entity.type
_entity.pdbx_description
1 polymer ?
#
loop_
_entity_poly.entity_id
_entity_poly.type
_entity_poly.pdbx_seq_one_letter_code
_entity_poly.pdbx_strand_id
1 'polypeptide(L)'
;MAAFIREDWEKHDALSAGQRREIYQILIDSECEYLGIEPVLVQISEEYGWKTHAEYEEENRIITMMEYGMEKDTPEVIQTLCHEVYHAYTRDLVDAFSHISHEEENLLIFRQVRELERGYERYKKDGSYEEYYNNPVEEYARSYAQARAEAYCRYLPGGETVSR
;
A
#
# COMPACT_ATOMS: atom_id res chain seq x y z
N MET A 1 2.77 -14.20 -10.61
CA MET A 1 1.45 -13.60 -10.97
C MET A 1 0.37 -14.48 -10.36
N ALA A 2 0.03 -14.21 -9.10
CA ALA A 2 -1.11 -14.83 -8.43
C ALA A 2 -2.39 -14.54 -9.22
N ALA A 3 -3.36 -15.46 -9.15
CA ALA A 3 -4.62 -15.35 -9.87
C ALA A 3 -5.44 -14.18 -9.31
N PHE A 4 -5.23 -12.99 -9.89
CA PHE A 4 -6.10 -11.83 -9.72
C PHE A 4 -7.48 -12.22 -10.27
N ILE A 5 -8.43 -12.53 -9.40
CA ILE A 5 -9.77 -12.95 -9.82
C ILE A 5 -10.54 -11.69 -10.19
N ARG A 6 -10.40 -11.31 -11.47
CA ARG A 6 -11.06 -10.16 -12.09
C ARG A 6 -12.55 -10.09 -11.75
N GLU A 7 -13.24 -11.22 -11.76
CA GLU A 7 -14.68 -11.29 -11.48
C GLU A 7 -15.04 -10.85 -10.06
N ASP A 8 -14.19 -11.14 -9.07
CA ASP A 8 -14.47 -10.77 -7.68
C ASP A 8 -14.31 -9.27 -7.46
N TRP A 9 -13.29 -8.66 -8.09
CA TRP A 9 -13.09 -7.22 -8.07
C TRP A 9 -14.19 -6.45 -8.81
N GLU A 10 -14.76 -7.01 -9.89
CA GLU A 10 -15.92 -6.42 -10.58
C GLU A 10 -17.19 -6.41 -9.72
N LYS A 11 -17.30 -7.34 -8.77
CA LYS A 11 -18.47 -7.49 -7.88
C LYS A 11 -18.15 -7.10 -6.44
N HIS A 12 -17.07 -6.35 -6.23
CA HIS A 12 -16.56 -5.99 -4.91
C HIS A 12 -17.64 -5.45 -3.97
N ASP A 13 -18.51 -4.56 -4.48
CA ASP A 13 -19.64 -3.99 -3.73
C ASP A 13 -20.64 -5.04 -3.23
N ALA A 14 -20.79 -6.16 -3.94
CA ALA A 14 -21.71 -7.24 -3.61
C ALA A 14 -21.09 -8.33 -2.72
N LEU A 15 -19.78 -8.26 -2.45
CA LEU A 15 -19.09 -9.23 -1.61
C LEU A 15 -19.36 -8.97 -0.12
N SER A 16 -19.45 -10.04 0.66
CA SER A 16 -19.40 -9.94 2.12
C SER A 16 -18.04 -9.44 2.61
N ALA A 17 -17.97 -8.93 3.85
CA ALA A 17 -16.71 -8.50 4.45
C ALA A 17 -15.64 -9.61 4.41
N GLY A 18 -16.01 -10.86 4.71
CA GLY A 18 -15.07 -12.00 4.65
C GLY A 18 -14.50 -12.22 3.24
N GLN A 19 -15.34 -12.16 2.21
CA GLN A 19 -14.91 -12.28 0.82
C GLN A 19 -14.06 -11.10 0.36
N ARG A 20 -14.41 -9.87 0.77
CA ARG A 20 -13.57 -8.68 0.53
C ARG A 20 -12.18 -8.85 1.14
N ARG A 21 -12.10 -9.30 2.40
CA ARG A 21 -10.81 -9.59 3.06
C ARG A 21 -9.97 -10.60 2.27
N GLU A 22 -10.59 -11.66 1.75
CA GLU A 22 -9.88 -12.68 0.96
C GLU A 22 -9.27 -12.10 -0.31
N ILE A 23 -10.02 -11.31 -1.08
CA ILE A 23 -9.48 -10.69 -2.30
C ILE A 23 -8.44 -9.61 -2.00
N TYR A 24 -8.56 -8.91 -0.87
CA TYR A 24 -7.54 -7.97 -0.40
C TYR A 24 -6.26 -8.72 -0.03
N GLN A 25 -6.37 -9.83 0.70
CA GLN A 25 -5.20 -10.63 1.06
C GLN A 25 -4.48 -11.15 -0.19
N ILE A 26 -5.22 -11.64 -1.20
CA ILE A 26 -4.62 -12.09 -2.47
C ILE A 26 -3.84 -10.96 -3.17
N LEU A 27 -4.39 -9.73 -3.17
CA LEU A 27 -3.70 -8.56 -3.71
C LEU A 27 -2.43 -8.25 -2.92
N ILE A 28 -2.53 -8.20 -1.59
CA ILE A 28 -1.40 -7.89 -0.71
C ILE A 28 -0.30 -8.95 -0.81
N ASP A 29 -0.65 -10.24 -0.84
CA ASP A 29 0.31 -11.33 -1.03
C ASP A 29 1.08 -11.17 -2.34
N SER A 30 0.39 -10.77 -3.42
CA SER A 30 1.02 -10.49 -4.71
C SER A 30 1.92 -9.26 -4.67
N GLU A 31 1.58 -8.24 -3.89
CA GLU A 31 2.44 -7.05 -3.70
C GLU A 31 3.66 -7.39 -2.84
N CYS A 32 3.51 -8.18 -1.78
CA CYS A 32 4.63 -8.65 -0.97
C CYS A 32 5.63 -9.46 -1.80
N GLU A 33 5.13 -10.39 -2.65
CA GLU A 33 5.98 -11.14 -3.58
C GLU A 33 6.72 -10.21 -4.55
N TYR A 34 6.03 -9.21 -5.11
CA TYR A 34 6.61 -8.26 -6.05
C TYR A 34 7.66 -7.34 -5.40
N LEU A 35 7.40 -6.88 -4.18
CA LEU A 35 8.26 -5.97 -3.41
C LEU A 35 9.42 -6.72 -2.72
N GLY A 36 9.33 -8.05 -2.62
CA GLY A 36 10.36 -8.87 -1.99
C GLY A 36 10.38 -8.75 -0.46
N ILE A 37 9.20 -8.60 0.16
CA ILE A 37 9.04 -8.42 1.61
C ILE A 37 8.31 -9.59 2.24
N GLU A 38 8.47 -9.74 3.56
CA GLU A 38 7.72 -10.73 4.33
C GLU A 38 6.21 -10.46 4.26
N PRO A 39 5.36 -11.51 4.31
CA PRO A 39 3.91 -11.38 4.20
C PRO A 39 3.31 -10.34 5.15
N VAL A 40 2.30 -9.63 4.67
CA VAL A 40 1.51 -8.66 5.43
C VAL A 40 0.07 -9.16 5.49
N LEU A 41 -0.51 -9.18 6.70
CA LEU A 41 -1.87 -9.67 6.90
C LEU A 41 -2.89 -8.57 6.67
N VAL A 42 -4.04 -8.93 6.11
CA VAL A 42 -5.18 -8.03 5.97
C VAL A 42 -6.29 -8.41 6.93
N GLN A 43 -6.75 -7.43 7.68
CA GLN A 43 -7.98 -7.52 8.48
C GLN A 43 -8.94 -6.38 8.14
N ILE A 44 -10.18 -6.54 8.57
CA ILE A 44 -11.23 -5.54 8.43
C ILE A 44 -11.58 -5.05 9.83
N SER A 45 -11.66 -3.73 10.01
CA SER A 45 -12.08 -3.15 11.28
C SER A 45 -13.56 -3.46 11.57
N GLU A 46 -13.84 -3.83 12.82
CA GLU A 46 -15.21 -3.94 13.33
C GLU A 46 -15.74 -2.58 13.84
N GLU A 47 -14.91 -1.54 13.85
CA GLU A 47 -15.26 -0.21 14.34
C GLU A 47 -15.86 0.68 13.24
N TYR A 48 -17.08 1.14 13.49
CA TYR A 48 -17.86 1.99 12.58
C TYR A 48 -17.63 3.48 12.85
N GLY A 49 -17.68 4.30 11.79
CA GLY A 49 -17.69 5.78 11.91
C GLY A 49 -16.34 6.47 11.82
N TRP A 50 -15.26 5.74 11.54
CA TRP A 50 -13.95 6.31 11.23
C TRP A 50 -13.91 6.85 9.80
N LYS A 51 -13.22 7.98 9.58
CA LYS A 51 -13.06 8.61 8.25
C LYS A 51 -11.73 8.24 7.56
N THR A 52 -10.97 7.33 8.15
CA THR A 52 -9.72 6.79 7.59
C THR A 52 -10.06 5.61 6.68
N HIS A 53 -9.33 5.41 5.58
CA HIS A 53 -9.58 4.29 4.67
C HIS A 53 -8.97 2.98 5.18
N ALA A 54 -7.69 3.04 5.55
CA ALA A 54 -6.91 1.92 6.05
C ALA A 54 -5.77 2.42 6.95
N GLU A 55 -5.14 1.51 7.68
CA GLU A 55 -3.85 1.77 8.33
C GLU A 55 -2.97 0.53 8.32
N TYR A 56 -1.67 0.73 8.12
CA TYR A 56 -0.63 -0.25 8.38
C TYR A 56 -0.07 -0.15 9.81
N GLU A 57 0.02 -1.31 10.46
CA GLU A 57 0.60 -1.53 11.78
C GLU A 57 1.89 -2.35 11.65
N GLU A 58 2.99 -1.81 12.15
CA GLU A 58 4.35 -2.30 11.90
C GLU A 58 4.74 -3.53 12.72
N GLU A 59 4.34 -3.61 13.99
CA GLU A 59 4.75 -4.65 14.94
C GLU A 59 4.29 -6.04 14.51
N ASN A 60 3.04 -6.14 14.05
CA ASN A 60 2.44 -7.40 13.61
C ASN A 60 2.32 -7.52 12.10
N ARG A 61 2.73 -6.47 11.35
CA ARG A 61 2.59 -6.37 9.89
C ARG A 61 1.15 -6.59 9.43
N ILE A 62 0.26 -5.74 9.93
CA ILE A 62 -1.18 -5.84 9.67
C ILE A 62 -1.66 -4.59 8.96
N ILE A 63 -2.37 -4.77 7.84
CA ILE A 63 -3.20 -3.73 7.22
C ILE A 63 -4.62 -3.91 7.74
N THR A 64 -5.16 -2.87 8.36
CA THR A 64 -6.55 -2.81 8.79
C THR A 64 -7.34 -1.95 7.81
N MET A 65 -8.24 -2.56 7.03
CA MET A 65 -9.20 -1.83 6.20
C MET A 65 -10.40 -1.39 7.04
N MET A 66 -10.70 -0.09 7.05
CA MET A 66 -11.90 0.43 7.70
C MET A 66 -13.11 0.39 6.77
N GLU A 67 -14.31 0.39 7.35
CA GLU A 67 -15.58 0.44 6.61
C GLU A 67 -15.59 1.53 5.54
N TYR A 68 -15.24 2.77 5.92
CA TYR A 68 -15.22 3.91 5.01
C TYR A 68 -14.27 3.73 3.82
N GLY A 69 -13.16 3.02 3.99
CA GLY A 69 -12.25 2.66 2.90
C GLY A 69 -12.80 1.54 2.02
N MET A 70 -13.51 0.57 2.60
CA MET A 70 -14.14 -0.52 1.85
C MET A 70 -15.36 -0.11 1.03
N GLU A 71 -15.97 1.04 1.32
CA GLU A 71 -17.10 1.60 0.56
C GLU A 71 -16.66 2.45 -0.64
N LYS A 72 -15.35 2.60 -0.84
CA LYS A 72 -14.80 3.28 -2.01
C LYS A 72 -14.92 2.45 -3.27
N ASP A 73 -14.77 3.10 -4.41
CA ASP A 73 -14.75 2.37 -5.67
C ASP A 73 -13.54 1.43 -5.75
N THR A 74 -13.63 0.41 -6.61
CA THR A 74 -12.57 -0.61 -6.73
C THR A 74 -11.17 -0.02 -6.96
N PRO A 75 -10.97 0.96 -7.87
CA PRO A 75 -9.69 1.63 -8.02
C PRO A 75 -9.16 2.27 -6.72
N GLU A 76 -9.99 3.01 -5.98
CA GLU A 76 -9.61 3.64 -4.72
C GLU A 76 -9.28 2.60 -3.63
N VAL A 77 -10.00 1.47 -3.58
CA VAL A 77 -9.71 0.37 -2.66
C VAL A 77 -8.35 -0.27 -2.98
N ILE A 78 -8.08 -0.57 -4.25
CA ILE A 78 -6.79 -1.13 -4.68
C ILE A 78 -5.66 -0.15 -4.37
N GLN A 79 -5.86 1.13 -4.67
CA GLN A 79 -4.88 2.18 -4.38
C GLN A 79 -4.60 2.25 -2.88
N THR A 80 -5.63 2.23 -2.04
CA THR A 80 -5.47 2.24 -0.57
C THR A 80 -4.64 1.04 -0.10
N LEU A 81 -4.96 -0.17 -0.55
CA LEU A 81 -4.21 -1.38 -0.17
C LEU A 81 -2.75 -1.33 -0.64
N CYS A 82 -2.50 -0.85 -1.87
CA CYS A 82 -1.15 -0.68 -2.39
C CYS A 82 -0.35 0.39 -1.63
N HIS A 83 -1.02 1.42 -1.10
CA HIS A 83 -0.40 2.44 -0.27
C HIS A 83 0.08 1.84 1.06
N GLU A 84 -0.79 1.11 1.75
CA GLU A 84 -0.48 0.54 3.06
C GLU A 84 0.62 -0.54 2.99
N VAL A 85 0.60 -1.42 1.99
CA VAL A 85 1.69 -2.43 1.84
C VAL A 85 3.02 -1.79 1.46
N TYR A 86 2.99 -0.63 0.79
CA TYR A 86 4.22 0.10 0.50
C TYR A 86 4.86 0.68 1.77
N HIS A 87 4.07 1.01 2.81
CA HIS A 87 4.65 1.36 4.11
C HIS A 87 5.44 0.21 4.74
N ALA A 88 4.95 -1.03 4.61
CA ALA A 88 5.69 -2.22 5.05
C ALA A 88 7.02 -2.34 4.29
N TYR A 89 6.98 -2.16 2.97
CA TYR A 89 8.19 -2.16 2.15
C TYR A 89 9.19 -1.07 2.51
N THR A 90 8.73 0.17 2.72
CA THR A 90 9.65 1.27 3.05
C THR A 90 10.27 1.11 4.43
N ARG A 91 9.61 0.40 5.37
CA ARG A 91 10.23 0.00 6.64
C ARG A 91 11.35 -0.99 6.43
N ASP A 92 11.07 -2.10 5.74
CA ASP A 92 12.06 -3.14 5.46
C ASP A 92 13.26 -2.57 4.66
N LEU A 93 13.00 -1.65 3.73
CA LEU A 93 14.02 -1.00 2.91
C LEU A 93 14.95 -0.09 3.73
N VAL A 94 14.40 0.70 4.65
CA VAL A 94 15.20 1.59 5.51
C VAL A 94 16.01 0.76 6.51
N ASP A 95 15.42 -0.29 7.08
CA ASP A 95 16.12 -1.22 7.97
C ASP A 95 17.30 -1.89 7.26
N ALA A 96 17.06 -2.46 6.07
CA ALA A 96 18.11 -3.07 5.26
C ALA A 96 19.23 -2.08 4.88
N PHE A 97 18.87 -0.84 4.56
CA PHE A 97 19.85 0.21 4.22
C PHE A 97 20.74 0.59 5.41
N SER A 98 20.23 0.54 6.64
CA SER A 98 21.01 0.81 7.85
C SER A 98 22.18 -0.17 8.07
N HIS A 99 22.17 -1.30 7.35
CA HIS A 99 23.21 -2.33 7.38
C HIS A 99 24.22 -2.23 6.22
N ILE A 100 24.04 -1.30 5.27
CA ILE A 100 24.96 -1.10 4.13
C ILE A 100 26.15 -0.24 4.55
N SER A 101 27.34 -0.51 3.99
CA SER A 101 28.55 0.25 4.30
C SER A 101 28.55 1.66 3.69
N HIS A 102 29.12 2.63 4.41
CA HIS A 102 29.11 4.06 4.09
C HIS A 102 29.68 4.48 2.72
N GLU A 103 30.46 3.65 2.03
CA GLU A 103 31.05 4.03 0.73
C GLU A 103 30.00 4.10 -0.40
N GLU A 104 28.95 3.28 -0.31
CA GLU A 104 27.95 3.15 -1.37
C GLU A 104 26.73 4.06 -1.15
N GLU A 105 26.51 4.58 0.06
CA GLU A 105 25.34 5.37 0.48
C GLU A 105 25.07 6.65 -0.33
N ASN A 106 26.08 7.15 -1.05
CA ASN A 106 25.97 8.36 -1.88
C ASN A 106 25.54 8.06 -3.33
N LEU A 107 25.39 6.79 -3.71
CA LEU A 107 24.89 6.44 -5.03
C LEU A 107 23.45 6.94 -5.20
N LEU A 108 23.12 7.38 -6.42
CA LEU A 108 21.80 7.91 -6.77
C LEU A 108 20.67 6.93 -6.42
N ILE A 109 20.94 5.63 -6.51
CA ILE A 109 19.96 4.57 -6.19
C ILE A 109 19.48 4.61 -4.72
N PHE A 110 20.32 5.09 -3.79
CA PHE A 110 19.98 5.19 -2.37
C PHE A 110 19.35 6.52 -1.98
N ARG A 111 19.25 7.48 -2.92
CA ARG A 111 18.67 8.79 -2.63
C ARG A 111 17.26 8.68 -2.05
N GLN A 112 16.43 7.82 -2.64
CA GLN A 112 15.07 7.57 -2.15
C GLN A 112 15.08 7.04 -0.72
N VAL A 113 15.95 6.08 -0.41
CA VAL A 113 16.01 5.47 0.93
C VAL A 113 16.40 6.48 2.00
N ARG A 114 17.31 7.41 1.69
CA ARG A 114 17.69 8.51 2.59
C ARG A 114 16.57 9.53 2.80
N GLU A 115 15.74 9.75 1.78
CA GLU A 115 14.55 10.60 1.91
C GLU A 115 13.48 9.90 2.78
N LEU A 116 13.33 8.58 2.67
CA LEU A 116 12.47 7.76 3.52
C LEU A 116 12.94 7.76 4.98
N GLU A 117 14.24 7.56 5.24
CA GLU A 117 14.83 7.61 6.58
C GLU A 117 14.50 8.95 7.28
N ARG A 118 14.76 10.07 6.61
CA ARG A 118 14.39 11.42 7.10
C ARG A 118 12.87 11.58 7.27
N GLY A 119 12.08 10.98 6.40
CA GLY A 119 10.63 10.97 6.48
C GLY A 119 10.16 10.29 7.76
N TYR A 120 10.74 9.14 8.10
CA TYR A 120 10.45 8.41 9.34
C TYR A 120 10.92 9.14 10.60
N GLU A 121 12.10 9.76 10.59
CA GLU A 121 12.58 10.59 11.71
C GLU A 121 11.63 11.75 12.04
N ARG A 122 10.93 12.27 11.02
CA ARG A 122 10.05 13.43 11.12
C ARG A 122 8.57 13.05 11.07
N TYR A 123 8.26 11.75 11.14
CA TYR A 123 6.90 11.26 10.99
C TYR A 123 6.09 11.60 12.24
N LYS A 124 5.35 12.70 12.17
CA LYS A 124 4.49 13.17 13.26
C LYS A 124 3.04 12.85 12.95
N LYS A 125 2.51 11.81 13.60
CA LYS A 125 1.07 11.46 13.51
C LYS A 125 0.16 12.58 14.08
N ASP A 126 0.69 13.45 14.93
CA ASP A 126 0.02 14.62 15.51
C ASP A 126 0.38 15.94 14.81
N GLY A 127 1.12 15.88 13.69
CA GLY A 127 1.47 17.04 12.88
C GLY A 127 0.28 17.64 12.13
N SER A 128 0.51 18.77 11.47
CA SER A 128 -0.47 19.33 10.55
C SER A 128 -0.70 18.39 9.36
N TYR A 129 -1.89 18.49 8.75
CA TYR A 129 -2.20 17.74 7.52
C TYR A 129 -1.15 17.95 6.42
N GLU A 130 -0.62 19.16 6.29
CA GLU A 130 0.40 19.49 5.28
C GLU A 130 1.75 18.81 5.57
N GLU A 131 2.16 18.72 6.84
CA GLU A 131 3.38 18.00 7.24
C GLU A 131 3.25 16.49 7.00
N TYR A 132 2.09 15.92 7.31
CA TYR A 132 1.80 14.51 7.01
C TYR A 132 1.79 14.28 5.49
N TYR A 133 0.99 15.06 4.76
CA TYR A 133 0.81 14.89 3.32
C TYR A 133 2.14 15.03 2.57
N ASN A 134 2.99 16.00 2.91
CA ASN A 134 4.28 16.22 2.24
C ASN A 134 5.43 15.38 2.84
N ASN A 135 5.15 14.42 3.72
CA ASN A 135 6.18 13.52 4.20
C ASN A 135 6.67 12.62 3.04
N PRO A 136 7.99 12.44 2.83
CA PRO A 136 8.51 11.58 1.78
C PRO A 136 7.95 10.15 1.80
N VAL A 137 7.73 9.57 2.98
CA VAL A 137 7.13 8.23 3.12
C VAL A 137 5.75 8.18 2.48
N GLU A 138 4.93 9.20 2.76
CA GLU A 138 3.58 9.34 2.24
C GLU A 138 3.55 9.66 0.73
N GLU A 139 4.48 10.50 0.26
CA GLU A 139 4.62 10.84 -1.16
C GLU A 139 5.00 9.64 -2.01
N TYR A 140 5.98 8.85 -1.55
CA TYR A 140 6.39 7.63 -2.25
C TYR A 140 5.30 6.56 -2.20
N ALA A 141 4.63 6.37 -1.06
CA ALA A 141 3.51 5.44 -0.94
C ALA A 141 2.35 5.81 -1.89
N ARG A 142 1.95 7.08 -1.95
CA ARG A 142 0.92 7.53 -2.91
C ARG A 142 1.34 7.33 -4.37
N SER A 143 2.58 7.68 -4.71
CA SER A 143 3.09 7.54 -6.08
C SER A 143 3.13 6.08 -6.53
N TYR A 144 3.61 5.19 -5.65
CA TYR A 144 3.59 3.75 -5.89
C TYR A 144 2.16 3.24 -6.04
N ALA A 145 1.30 3.53 -5.07
CA ALA A 145 -0.08 3.09 -5.03
C ALA A 145 -0.88 3.49 -6.27
N GLN A 146 -0.73 4.74 -6.74
CA GLN A 146 -1.37 5.21 -7.96
C GLN A 146 -0.92 4.38 -9.17
N ALA A 147 0.38 4.18 -9.34
CA ALA A 147 0.91 3.42 -10.48
C ALA A 147 0.48 1.94 -10.45
N ARG A 148 0.41 1.33 -9.26
CA ARG A 148 -0.08 -0.05 -9.08
C ARG A 148 -1.57 -0.16 -9.35
N ALA A 149 -2.37 0.75 -8.81
CA ALA A 149 -3.81 0.77 -9.05
C ALA A 149 -4.13 0.93 -10.55
N GLU A 150 -3.44 1.84 -11.24
CA GLU A 150 -3.55 1.97 -12.70
C GLU A 150 -3.18 0.66 -13.42
N ALA A 151 -2.10 -0.01 -12.99
CA ALA A 151 -1.67 -1.28 -13.58
C ALA A 151 -2.72 -2.39 -13.38
N TYR A 152 -3.27 -2.53 -12.17
CA TYR A 152 -4.31 -3.53 -11.87
C TYR A 152 -5.63 -3.23 -12.59
N CYS A 153 -6.05 -1.97 -12.61
CA CYS A 153 -7.31 -1.56 -13.22
C CYS A 153 -7.32 -1.72 -14.74
N ARG A 154 -6.16 -1.72 -15.42
CA ARG A 154 -6.07 -2.08 -16.86
C ARG A 154 -6.57 -3.50 -17.15
N TYR A 155 -6.57 -4.39 -16.16
CA TYR A 155 -7.05 -5.76 -16.31
C TYR A 155 -8.53 -5.92 -15.92
N LEU A 156 -9.16 -4.86 -15.40
CA LEU A 156 -10.61 -4.76 -15.14
C LEU A 156 -11.35 -4.24 -16.40
N PRO A 157 -12.67 -4.50 -16.57
CA PRO A 157 -13.42 -4.00 -17.72
C PRO A 157 -13.41 -2.46 -17.79
N GLY A 158 -13.18 -1.90 -18.97
CA GLY A 158 -13.13 -0.44 -19.19
C GLY A 158 -11.73 0.17 -19.14
N GLY A 159 -10.71 -0.60 -18.76
CA GLY A 159 -9.31 -0.19 -18.92
C GLY A 159 -8.91 -0.20 -20.40
N GLU A 160 -8.42 0.93 -20.92
CA GLU A 160 -7.82 0.96 -22.26
C GLU A 160 -6.60 0.02 -22.28
N THR A 161 -6.74 -1.12 -22.96
CA THR A 161 -5.59 -1.91 -23.36
C THR A 161 -4.83 -1.13 -24.43
N VAL A 162 -3.77 -0.42 -24.02
CA VAL A 162 -2.78 0.09 -24.98
C VAL A 162 -2.07 -1.14 -25.55
N SER A 163 -2.46 -1.55 -26.77
CA SER A 163 -1.76 -2.61 -27.48
C SER A 163 -0.32 -2.15 -27.72
N ARG A 164 0.64 -2.98 -27.28
CA ARG A 164 2.04 -2.81 -27.66
C ARG A 164 2.24 -2.93 -29.16
#